data_AF-A0A5J6HPQ9-F1
#
_entry.id   AF-A0A5J6HPQ9-F1
#
_cell.length_a   1.000
_cell.length_b   1.000
_cell.length_c   1.000
_cell.angle_alpha   90.00
_cell.angle_beta   90.00
_cell.angle_gamma   90.00
#
_symmetry.space_group_name_H-M   'P 1'
#
loop_
_entity.id
_entity.type
_entity.pdbx_description
1 polymer ?
#
loop_
_entity_poly.entity_id
_entity_poly.type
_entity_poly.pdbx_seq_one_letter_code
_entity_poly.pdbx_strand_id
1 'polypeptide(L)'
;MAGGTSSPRGTARRGRPGQGLRDVLALVLLPLPLLAVTVPAAFAGGGTRRWFGGRGESVRAEAQAAKDAAAAAFYELDTAQRDLRISIETITAVDASPAAQRAVTDFEALGQRIDEVSHQYISAVDAHDLDRDDLDASVAGHARTELTRAKDELGKVKADLERFRQGLGPLLDKAETQLARLAPAVERARQTLLAASNALDSVRAAGLKADDLAARLAALGPELTKLNQGAGRHGVPETLQRADRVLRDAEAVRAEAERLPERAAEIDRRLVSLRTRAQALTTRSGQVDPILSELRRRFTLACWQDLQRVPDEAARSVRQAETKLREAQQAREAQRWPDATSLLSTVRALLNSTDEAVSAAGDRLQRLNAVAKDPQGEIERTRFAIRDAQRLAMAGRQTPEPRHARPLDDSVARLDRAVASLEGRHPDYWHFLTETEAVRSTVAGVVTRIREERGQGA
;
A
#
# COMPACT_ATOMS: atom_id res chain seq x y z
N MET A 1 -46.01 -39.98 34.15
CA MET A 1 -45.59 -41.21 33.45
C MET A 1 -44.36 -40.84 32.63
N ALA A 2 -43.17 -41.07 33.20
CA ALA A 2 -42.31 -42.25 32.96
C ALA A 2 -41.53 -42.10 31.63
N GLY A 3 -40.20 -42.12 31.57
CA GLY A 3 -39.16 -42.34 32.57
C GLY A 3 -37.80 -42.59 31.89
N GLY A 4 -36.74 -42.61 32.69
CA GLY A 4 -35.46 -43.30 32.45
C GLY A 4 -34.42 -42.55 31.60
N THR A 5 -33.35 -41.96 32.14
CA THR A 5 -32.09 -42.55 32.68
C THR A 5 -31.28 -43.37 31.66
N SER A 6 -30.05 -42.94 31.35
CA SER A 6 -28.81 -43.66 31.71
C SER A 6 -27.58 -43.14 30.95
N SER A 7 -26.53 -42.79 31.69
CA SER A 7 -25.14 -42.76 31.22
C SER A 7 -24.64 -44.18 30.92
N PRO A 8 -23.51 -44.29 30.20
CA PRO A 8 -22.44 -45.16 30.71
C PRO A 8 -21.08 -44.45 30.80
N ARG A 9 -20.39 -44.82 31.88
CA ARG A 9 -18.95 -44.64 32.09
C ARG A 9 -18.18 -45.53 31.11
N GLY A 10 -17.09 -45.00 30.55
CA GLY A 10 -16.06 -45.77 29.88
C GLY A 10 -14.68 -45.27 30.31
N THR A 11 -14.01 -46.04 31.17
CA THR A 11 -12.63 -45.89 31.61
C THR A 11 -11.74 -46.87 30.86
N ALA A 12 -10.65 -46.42 30.24
CA ALA A 12 -9.36 -47.10 29.95
C ALA A 12 -8.70 -46.41 28.74
N ARG A 13 -7.38 -46.24 28.57
CA ARG A 13 -6.16 -46.43 29.37
C ARG A 13 -5.01 -45.94 28.46
N ARG A 14 -4.02 -45.26 29.05
CA ARG A 14 -2.61 -45.10 28.59
C ARG A 14 -2.32 -44.59 27.17
N GLY A 15 -1.74 -43.39 27.14
CA GLY A 15 -0.76 -42.96 26.14
C GLY A 15 -0.03 -41.73 26.66
N ARG A 16 1.15 -41.91 27.26
CA ARG A 16 2.11 -40.82 27.53
C ARG A 16 2.68 -40.35 26.19
N PRO A 17 2.66 -39.05 25.84
CA PRO A 17 3.63 -38.49 24.90
C PRO A 17 4.81 -37.91 25.70
N GLY A 18 6.00 -38.25 25.25
CA GLY A 18 7.26 -37.97 25.91
C GLY A 18 7.56 -36.49 26.11
N GLN A 19 8.25 -36.25 27.22
CA GLN A 19 9.23 -35.18 27.36
C GLN A 19 10.21 -35.23 26.18
N GLY A 20 10.39 -34.09 25.53
CA GLY A 20 11.41 -33.87 24.52
C GLY A 20 11.17 -32.53 23.87
N LEU A 21 12.20 -31.67 23.86
CA LEU A 21 12.23 -30.30 23.32
C LEU A 21 11.73 -29.18 24.25
N ARG A 22 12.32 -29.14 25.44
CA ARG A 22 12.74 -27.88 26.07
C ARG A 22 14.23 -28.02 26.34
N ASP A 23 15.04 -27.32 25.52
CA ASP A 23 16.40 -26.84 25.79
C ASP A 23 17.18 -26.72 24.48
N VAL A 24 17.00 -25.61 23.76
CA VAL A 24 18.05 -24.98 22.93
C VAL A 24 17.79 -23.47 22.93
N LEU A 25 17.90 -22.85 24.10
CA LEU A 25 18.09 -21.40 24.26
C LEU A 25 19.08 -21.21 25.40
N ALA A 26 20.34 -21.52 25.13
CA ALA A 26 21.45 -21.14 26.00
C ALA A 26 22.75 -21.09 25.18
N LEU A 27 23.52 -20.02 25.41
CA LEU A 27 24.86 -19.71 24.88
C LEU A 27 24.87 -19.28 23.40
N VAL A 28 25.38 -18.11 23.00
CA VAL A 28 26.64 -17.47 23.41
C VAL A 28 26.52 -15.95 23.27
N LEU A 29 26.72 -15.22 24.37
CA LEU A 29 27.03 -13.79 24.41
C LEU A 29 27.98 -13.56 25.57
N LEU A 30 29.29 -13.55 25.30
CA LEU A 30 30.25 -12.52 25.74
C LEU A 30 31.68 -12.88 25.30
N PRO A 31 32.51 -11.86 25.03
CA PRO A 31 33.89 -11.94 24.54
C PRO A 31 34.87 -12.05 25.71
N LEU A 32 36.10 -12.53 25.49
CA LEU A 32 37.29 -12.30 26.34
C LEU A 32 38.54 -12.92 25.65
N PRO A 33 39.77 -12.52 26.03
CA PRO A 33 40.77 -12.03 25.10
C PRO A 33 41.99 -12.96 25.01
N LEU A 34 42.70 -12.87 23.89
CA LEU A 34 44.03 -13.47 23.72
C LEU A 34 45.05 -12.75 24.61
N LEU A 35 45.45 -13.39 25.71
CA LEU A 35 46.66 -13.07 26.45
C LEU A 35 47.72 -14.14 26.13
N ALA A 36 48.77 -13.70 25.43
CA ALA A 36 49.99 -14.45 25.25
C ALA A 36 50.70 -14.58 26.62
N VAL A 37 50.96 -15.81 27.05
CA VAL A 37 51.80 -16.12 28.20
C VAL A 37 52.93 -17.02 27.72
N THR A 38 54.13 -16.43 27.62
CA THR A 38 55.40 -17.13 27.52
C THR A 38 55.86 -17.53 28.92
N VAL A 39 56.12 -18.81 29.18
CA VAL A 39 56.86 -19.26 30.36
C VAL A 39 58.03 -20.14 29.91
N PRO A 40 59.26 -19.86 30.36
CA PRO A 40 60.41 -20.72 30.13
C PRO A 40 60.49 -21.79 31.22
N ALA A 41 60.56 -23.06 30.85
CA ALA A 41 60.89 -24.13 31.78
C ALA A 41 62.29 -24.66 31.49
N ALA A 42 63.26 -24.18 32.27
CA ALA A 42 64.56 -24.80 32.42
C ALA A 42 64.40 -26.02 33.35
N PHE A 43 64.81 -27.19 32.88
CA PHE A 43 65.17 -28.31 33.75
C PHE A 43 66.59 -28.76 33.43
N ALA A 44 67.46 -28.61 34.41
CA ALA A 44 68.79 -29.18 34.46
C ALA A 44 68.77 -30.41 35.38
N GLY A 45 69.36 -31.50 34.90
CA GLY A 45 69.58 -32.76 35.60
C GLY A 45 69.54 -33.89 34.56
N GLY A 46 70.59 -34.62 34.25
CA GLY A 46 71.86 -34.84 34.94
C GLY A 46 72.20 -36.32 34.79
N GLY A 47 72.86 -36.67 33.68
CA GLY A 47 73.71 -37.85 33.53
C GLY A 47 73.06 -39.24 33.54
N THR A 48 73.04 -39.91 32.39
CA THR A 48 73.91 -41.08 32.13
C THR A 48 73.98 -41.35 30.63
N ARG A 49 75.18 -41.68 30.19
CA ARG A 49 75.59 -41.81 28.80
C ARG A 49 74.92 -43.03 28.16
N ARG A 50 74.24 -42.83 27.03
CA ARG A 50 74.16 -43.83 25.96
C ARG A 50 74.71 -43.22 24.67
N TRP A 51 76.03 -43.20 24.63
CA TRP A 51 76.87 -42.84 23.49
C TRP A 51 76.76 -43.95 22.44
N PHE A 52 75.65 -44.00 21.69
CA PHE A 52 75.47 -44.65 20.37
C PHE A 52 74.01 -44.43 19.95
N GLY A 53 73.68 -43.20 19.56
CA GLY A 53 72.39 -42.82 18.96
C GLY A 53 72.68 -42.13 17.63
N GLY A 54 72.77 -42.92 16.57
CA GLY A 54 73.11 -42.45 15.25
C GLY A 54 72.06 -41.49 14.69
N ARG A 55 72.45 -40.74 13.66
CA ARG A 55 71.64 -39.87 12.80
C ARG A 55 70.24 -40.42 12.43
N GLY A 56 69.96 -41.72 12.60
CA GLY A 56 68.65 -42.35 12.40
C GLY A 56 67.61 -42.08 13.50
N GLU A 57 67.98 -41.94 14.78
CA GLU A 57 67.02 -41.72 15.88
C GLU A 57 66.37 -40.33 15.78
N SER A 58 67.15 -39.31 15.40
CA SER A 58 66.65 -37.95 15.16
C SER A 58 65.73 -37.89 13.93
N VAL A 59 66.03 -38.65 12.88
CA VAL A 59 65.22 -38.70 11.65
C VAL A 59 63.88 -39.41 11.90
N ARG A 60 63.86 -40.42 12.77
CA ARG A 60 62.62 -41.07 13.21
C ARG A 60 61.72 -40.12 13.99
N ALA A 61 62.29 -39.37 14.95
CA ALA A 61 61.54 -38.37 15.71
C ALA A 61 60.96 -37.26 14.79
N GLU A 62 61.73 -36.82 13.80
CA GLU A 62 61.26 -35.85 12.79
C GLU A 62 60.15 -36.42 11.88
N ALA A 63 60.24 -37.70 11.50
CA ALA A 63 59.19 -38.38 10.73
C ALA A 63 57.89 -38.51 11.54
N GLN A 64 57.98 -38.83 12.84
CA GLN A 64 56.83 -38.88 13.73
C GLN A 64 56.20 -37.49 13.90
N ALA A 65 57.00 -36.45 14.09
CA ALA A 65 56.50 -35.07 14.15
C ALA A 65 55.80 -34.65 12.84
N ALA A 66 56.32 -35.08 11.68
CA ALA A 66 55.66 -34.86 10.39
C ALA A 66 54.32 -35.61 10.28
N LYS A 67 54.23 -36.84 10.82
CA LYS A 67 52.98 -37.63 10.90
C LYS A 67 51.93 -36.93 11.75
N ASP A 68 52.31 -36.45 12.94
CA ASP A 68 51.41 -35.75 13.86
C ASP A 68 50.94 -34.42 13.25
N ALA A 69 51.83 -33.68 12.59
CA ALA A 69 51.49 -32.43 11.90
C ALA A 69 50.55 -32.66 10.71
N ALA A 70 50.75 -33.74 9.94
CA ALA A 70 49.85 -34.13 8.85
C ALA A 70 48.48 -34.57 9.38
N ALA A 71 48.44 -35.32 10.49
CA ALA A 71 47.20 -35.70 11.15
C ALA A 71 46.42 -34.47 11.64
N ALA A 72 47.09 -33.51 12.28
CA ALA A 72 46.47 -32.25 12.69
C ALA A 72 45.88 -31.48 11.49
N ALA A 73 46.64 -31.35 10.39
CA ALA A 73 46.16 -30.70 9.18
C ALA A 73 44.94 -31.40 8.56
N PHE A 74 44.91 -32.74 8.59
CA PHE A 74 43.78 -33.54 8.14
C PHE A 74 42.52 -33.29 8.98
N TYR A 75 42.63 -33.34 10.31
CA TYR A 75 41.50 -33.05 11.21
C TYR A 75 40.97 -31.62 11.07
N GLU A 76 41.85 -30.64 10.91
CA GLU A 76 41.46 -29.25 10.68
C GLU A 76 40.71 -29.06 9.36
N LEU A 77 41.12 -29.77 8.29
CA LEU A 77 40.45 -29.72 7.00
C LEU A 77 39.06 -30.36 7.06
N ASP A 78 38.93 -31.55 7.66
CA ASP A 78 37.63 -32.23 7.83
C ASP A 78 36.66 -31.38 8.67
N THR A 79 37.14 -30.76 9.76
CA THR A 79 36.33 -29.85 10.58
C THR A 79 35.83 -28.66 9.76
N ALA A 80 36.73 -28.00 9.01
CA ALA A 80 36.37 -26.87 8.17
C ALA A 80 35.39 -27.25 7.05
N GLN A 81 35.52 -28.45 6.47
CA GLN A 81 34.61 -28.97 5.45
C GLN A 81 33.20 -29.20 6.02
N ARG A 82 33.09 -29.74 7.24
CA ARG A 82 31.80 -29.96 7.91
C ARG A 82 31.09 -28.64 8.23
N ASP A 83 31.81 -27.65 8.76
CA ASP A 83 31.24 -26.34 9.06
C ASP A 83 30.73 -25.62 7.79
N LEU A 84 31.50 -25.71 6.71
CA LEU A 84 31.11 -25.14 5.42
C LEU A 84 29.91 -25.86 4.80
N ARG A 85 29.78 -27.17 4.99
CA ARG A 85 28.60 -27.95 4.55
C ARG A 85 27.31 -27.38 5.15
N ILE A 86 27.31 -27.07 6.46
CA ILE A 86 26.15 -26.45 7.14
C ILE A 86 25.80 -25.09 6.50
N SER A 87 26.82 -24.31 6.14
CA SER A 87 26.64 -23.01 5.47
C SER A 87 25.98 -23.19 4.09
N ILE A 88 26.43 -24.15 3.30
CA ILE A 88 25.84 -24.48 1.99
C ILE A 88 24.41 -25.00 2.13
N GLU A 89 24.14 -25.87 3.10
CA GLU A 89 22.78 -26.36 3.40
C GLU A 89 21.85 -25.19 3.78
N THR A 90 22.33 -24.23 4.57
CA THR A 90 21.57 -23.04 4.95
C THR A 90 21.24 -22.16 3.75
N ILE A 91 22.23 -21.90 2.87
CA ILE A 91 22.03 -21.12 1.64
C ILE A 91 21.01 -21.82 0.74
N THR A 92 21.17 -23.12 0.48
CA THR A 92 20.31 -23.87 -0.44
C THR A 92 18.90 -24.06 0.07
N ALA A 93 18.69 -24.11 1.39
CA ALA A 93 17.36 -24.18 1.98
C ALA A 93 16.50 -22.94 1.70
N VAL A 94 17.12 -21.79 1.37
CA VAL A 94 16.41 -20.51 1.25
C VAL A 94 16.69 -19.74 -0.04
N ASP A 95 17.72 -20.10 -0.80
CA ASP A 95 18.11 -19.42 -2.04
C ASP A 95 18.28 -20.41 -3.20
N ALA A 96 17.41 -20.28 -4.20
CA ALA A 96 17.47 -21.05 -5.45
C ALA A 96 18.13 -20.29 -6.62
N SER A 97 18.82 -19.18 -6.33
CA SER A 97 19.46 -18.36 -7.37
C SER A 97 20.63 -19.07 -8.06
N PRO A 98 21.01 -18.65 -9.28
CA PRO A 98 22.19 -19.18 -9.96
C PRO A 98 23.48 -19.02 -9.15
N ALA A 99 23.57 -18.01 -8.28
CA ALA A 99 24.71 -17.83 -7.39
C ALA A 99 24.78 -18.90 -6.30
N ALA A 100 23.64 -19.27 -5.70
CA ALA A 100 23.56 -20.37 -4.75
C ALA A 100 23.86 -21.72 -5.41
N GLN A 101 23.35 -21.95 -6.63
CA GLN A 101 23.66 -23.17 -7.40
C GLN A 101 25.14 -23.29 -7.75
N ARG A 102 25.79 -22.18 -8.10
CA ARG A 102 27.25 -22.14 -8.30
C ARG A 102 28.01 -22.46 -7.01
N ALA A 103 27.59 -21.89 -5.87
CA ALA A 103 28.21 -22.20 -4.59
C ALA A 103 28.14 -23.71 -4.25
N VAL A 104 27.04 -24.39 -4.58
CA VAL A 104 26.94 -25.86 -4.45
C VAL A 104 27.94 -26.56 -5.36
N THR A 105 27.99 -26.19 -6.64
CA THR A 105 28.88 -26.81 -7.63
C THR A 105 30.36 -26.61 -7.26
N ASP A 106 30.72 -25.41 -6.83
CA ASP A 106 32.08 -25.06 -6.41
C ASP A 106 32.47 -25.79 -5.12
N PHE A 107 31.53 -25.98 -4.20
CA PHE A 107 31.73 -26.79 -2.98
C PHE A 107 31.90 -28.28 -3.31
N GLU A 108 31.16 -28.82 -4.26
CA GLU A 108 31.34 -30.20 -4.75
C GLU A 108 32.72 -30.41 -5.37
N ALA A 109 33.19 -29.46 -6.19
CA ALA A 109 34.53 -29.50 -6.77
C ALA A 109 35.63 -29.42 -5.71
N LEU A 110 35.45 -28.61 -4.67
CA LEU A 110 36.34 -28.58 -3.50
C LEU A 110 36.30 -29.91 -2.74
N GLY A 111 35.13 -30.53 -2.60
CA GLY A 111 34.97 -31.86 -1.98
C GLY A 111 35.82 -32.92 -2.69
N GLN A 112 35.79 -32.97 -4.02
CA GLN A 112 36.61 -33.91 -4.81
C GLN A 112 38.12 -33.69 -4.57
N ARG A 113 38.56 -32.43 -4.48
CA ARG A 113 39.96 -32.10 -4.17
C ARG A 113 40.34 -32.50 -2.75
N ILE A 114 39.42 -32.33 -1.78
CA ILE A 114 39.61 -32.78 -0.39
C ILE A 114 39.76 -34.30 -0.34
N ASP A 115 38.92 -35.04 -1.07
CA ASP A 115 39.00 -36.51 -1.12
C ASP A 115 40.34 -36.98 -1.69
N GLU A 116 40.85 -36.31 -2.73
CA GLU A 116 42.15 -36.62 -3.32
C GLU A 116 43.33 -36.40 -2.35
N VAL A 117 43.40 -35.24 -1.69
CA VAL A 117 44.48 -34.97 -0.72
C VAL A 117 44.35 -35.81 0.55
N SER A 118 43.13 -36.17 0.94
CA SER A 118 42.86 -37.09 2.04
C SER A 118 43.39 -38.49 1.71
N HIS A 119 43.18 -38.97 0.48
CA HIS A 119 43.72 -40.24 0.03
C HIS A 119 45.25 -40.26 -0.02
N GLN A 120 45.88 -39.16 -0.47
CA GLN A 120 47.33 -39.01 -0.45
C GLN A 120 47.91 -39.06 0.97
N TYR A 121 47.25 -38.40 1.93
CA TYR A 121 47.62 -38.47 3.34
C TYR A 121 47.48 -39.89 3.91
N ILE A 122 46.34 -40.54 3.71
CA ILE A 122 46.10 -41.91 4.20
C ILE A 122 47.13 -42.87 3.61
N SER A 123 47.39 -42.78 2.30
CA SER A 123 48.40 -43.61 1.62
C SER A 123 49.81 -43.37 2.17
N ALA A 124 50.17 -42.12 2.48
CA ALA A 124 51.47 -41.80 3.07
C ALA A 124 51.60 -42.31 4.52
N VAL A 125 50.50 -42.34 5.28
CA VAL A 125 50.48 -42.94 6.63
C VAL A 125 50.56 -44.46 6.57
N ASP A 126 49.84 -45.10 5.65
CA ASP A 126 49.79 -46.55 5.50
C ASP A 126 51.07 -47.15 4.92
N ALA A 127 51.79 -46.38 4.09
CA ALA A 127 53.04 -46.82 3.46
C ALA A 127 54.21 -46.96 4.45
N HIS A 128 54.16 -46.28 5.61
CA HIS A 128 55.29 -46.18 6.54
C HIS A 128 54.88 -46.58 7.97
N ASP A 129 55.27 -47.79 8.39
CA ASP A 129 55.19 -48.23 9.78
C ASP A 129 56.35 -47.63 10.60
N LEU A 130 56.12 -46.41 11.11
CA LEU A 130 57.08 -45.68 11.94
C LEU A 130 57.28 -46.27 13.35
N ASP A 131 56.51 -47.29 13.74
CA ASP A 131 56.59 -47.95 15.04
C ASP A 131 57.53 -49.17 15.03
N ARG A 132 57.98 -49.60 13.85
CA ARG A 132 58.90 -50.74 13.66
C ARG A 132 60.28 -50.53 14.31
N ASP A 133 60.75 -51.48 15.12
CA ASP A 133 61.99 -51.38 15.92
C ASP A 133 63.30 -51.29 15.10
N ASP A 134 63.33 -51.81 13.86
CA ASP A 134 64.49 -51.86 12.95
C ASP A 134 64.35 -50.92 11.73
N LEU A 135 63.63 -49.80 11.87
CA LEU A 135 63.39 -48.84 10.78
C LEU A 135 64.70 -48.21 10.25
N ASP A 136 64.92 -48.32 8.94
CA ASP A 136 66.06 -47.69 8.26
C ASP A 136 65.89 -46.15 8.24
N ALA A 137 66.98 -45.42 8.52
CA ALA A 137 67.06 -43.97 8.46
C ALA A 137 66.68 -43.41 7.07
N SER A 138 66.95 -44.16 5.99
CA SER A 138 66.52 -43.78 4.63
C SER A 138 64.99 -43.85 4.47
N VAL A 139 64.35 -44.85 5.07
CA VAL A 139 62.89 -45.03 5.05
C VAL A 139 62.22 -43.95 5.91
N ALA A 140 62.75 -43.68 7.10
CA ALA A 140 62.27 -42.59 7.95
C ALA A 140 62.42 -41.21 7.28
N GLY A 141 63.51 -40.97 6.54
CA GLY A 141 63.71 -39.75 5.76
C GLY A 141 62.69 -39.60 4.61
N HIS A 142 62.36 -40.70 3.93
CA HIS A 142 61.36 -40.72 2.87
C HIS A 142 59.95 -40.47 3.44
N ALA A 143 59.58 -41.15 4.53
CA ALA A 143 58.32 -40.96 5.24
C ALA A 143 58.13 -39.50 5.68
N ARG A 144 59.17 -38.89 6.25
CA ARG A 144 59.15 -37.46 6.61
C ARG A 144 58.81 -36.57 5.40
N THR A 145 59.44 -36.82 4.25
CA THR A 145 59.20 -36.04 3.02
C THR A 145 57.78 -36.23 2.49
N GLU A 146 57.27 -37.45 2.44
CA GLU A 146 55.90 -37.73 1.95
C GLU A 146 54.83 -37.16 2.89
N LEU A 147 54.98 -37.32 4.21
CA LEU A 147 54.07 -36.76 5.20
C LEU A 147 54.10 -35.22 5.22
N THR A 148 55.27 -34.62 5.07
CA THR A 148 55.39 -33.15 4.94
C THR A 148 54.67 -32.66 3.68
N ARG A 149 54.83 -33.37 2.55
CA ARG A 149 54.13 -33.06 1.30
C ARG A 149 52.62 -33.19 1.46
N ALA A 150 52.14 -34.28 2.07
CA ALA A 150 50.71 -34.48 2.34
C ALA A 150 50.15 -33.35 3.23
N LYS A 151 50.86 -32.97 4.30
CA LYS A 151 50.51 -31.86 5.18
C LYS A 151 50.43 -30.53 4.42
N ASP A 152 51.36 -30.25 3.51
CA ASP A 152 51.36 -29.02 2.73
C ASP A 152 50.21 -28.98 1.71
N GLU A 153 49.90 -30.09 1.05
CA GLU A 153 48.72 -30.18 0.14
C GLU A 153 47.40 -30.04 0.91
N LEU A 154 47.25 -30.70 2.07
CA LEU A 154 46.11 -30.51 2.97
C LEU A 154 45.96 -29.03 3.37
N GLY A 155 47.07 -28.37 3.71
CA GLY A 155 47.10 -26.95 4.06
C GLY A 155 46.67 -26.03 2.91
N LYS A 156 47.08 -26.33 1.67
CA LYS A 156 46.65 -25.59 0.47
C LYS A 156 45.15 -25.71 0.23
N VAL A 157 44.61 -26.93 0.28
CA VAL A 157 43.17 -27.14 0.08
C VAL A 157 42.35 -26.49 1.20
N LYS A 158 42.83 -26.52 2.45
CA LYS A 158 42.21 -25.77 3.56
C LYS A 158 42.18 -24.26 3.30
N ALA A 159 43.26 -23.69 2.76
CA ALA A 159 43.30 -22.26 2.41
C ALA A 159 42.32 -21.90 1.28
N ASP A 160 42.16 -22.77 0.29
CA ASP A 160 41.16 -22.62 -0.77
C ASP A 160 39.73 -22.69 -0.21
N LEU A 161 39.48 -23.63 0.71
CA LEU A 161 38.19 -23.80 1.41
C LEU A 161 37.82 -22.55 2.22
N GLU A 162 38.79 -21.99 2.93
CA GLU A 162 38.61 -20.78 3.74
C GLU A 162 38.34 -19.54 2.87
N ARG A 163 39.02 -19.41 1.72
CA ARG A 163 38.72 -18.35 0.75
C ARG A 163 37.32 -18.49 0.16
N PHE A 164 36.90 -19.71 -0.14
CA PHE A 164 35.56 -20.00 -0.60
C PHE A 164 34.51 -19.62 0.46
N ARG A 165 34.72 -20.01 1.72
CA ARG A 165 33.87 -19.61 2.85
C ARG A 165 33.70 -18.09 2.96
N GLN A 166 34.79 -17.33 2.83
CA GLN A 166 34.74 -15.86 2.84
C GLN A 166 33.90 -15.30 1.69
N GLY A 167 33.92 -15.94 0.52
CA GLY A 167 33.10 -15.58 -0.63
C GLY A 167 31.58 -15.83 -0.43
N LEU A 168 31.19 -16.71 0.49
CA LEU A 168 29.78 -17.00 0.77
C LEU A 168 29.07 -15.94 1.63
N GLY A 169 29.80 -15.02 2.26
CA GLY A 169 29.24 -14.03 3.20
C GLY A 169 27.95 -13.36 2.73
N PRO A 170 27.90 -12.76 1.51
CA PRO A 170 26.68 -12.13 1.01
C PRO A 170 25.48 -13.08 0.82
N LEU A 171 25.72 -14.35 0.50
CA LEU A 171 24.67 -15.36 0.37
C LEU A 171 24.14 -15.79 1.73
N LEU A 172 25.02 -15.93 2.73
CA LEU A 172 24.64 -16.22 4.12
C LEU A 172 23.85 -15.07 4.74
N ASP A 173 24.31 -13.82 4.60
CA ASP A 173 23.60 -12.64 5.10
C ASP A 173 22.17 -12.54 4.53
N LYS A 174 22.03 -12.85 3.23
CA LYS A 174 20.73 -12.89 2.56
C LYS A 174 19.86 -14.03 3.12
N ALA A 175 20.43 -15.22 3.31
CA ALA A 175 19.74 -16.37 3.85
C ALA A 175 19.22 -16.11 5.28
N GLU A 176 20.08 -15.60 6.15
CA GLU A 176 19.73 -15.21 7.52
C GLU A 176 18.62 -14.15 7.55
N THR A 177 18.71 -13.15 6.67
CA THR A 177 17.68 -12.11 6.54
C THR A 177 16.32 -12.70 6.15
N GLN A 178 16.27 -13.69 5.25
CA GLN A 178 15.03 -14.34 4.86
C GLN A 178 14.46 -15.21 5.99
N LEU A 179 15.31 -15.98 6.67
CA LEU A 179 14.91 -16.80 7.81
C LEU A 179 14.36 -15.94 8.96
N ALA A 180 15.02 -14.84 9.28
CA ALA A 180 14.57 -13.90 10.31
C ALA A 180 13.20 -13.28 10.01
N ARG A 181 12.84 -13.12 8.72
CA ARG A 181 11.55 -12.56 8.28
C ARG A 181 10.42 -13.58 8.26
N LEU A 182 10.72 -14.88 8.16
CA LEU A 182 9.74 -15.93 7.90
C LEU A 182 8.64 -15.99 8.96
N ALA A 183 9.00 -16.18 10.23
CA ALA A 183 8.00 -16.32 11.29
C ALA A 183 7.14 -15.05 11.47
N PRO A 184 7.72 -13.82 11.51
CA PRO A 184 6.92 -12.60 11.56
C PRO A 184 5.97 -12.43 10.36
N ALA A 185 6.39 -12.78 9.15
CA ALA A 185 5.55 -12.66 7.96
C ALA A 185 4.34 -13.60 8.01
N VAL A 186 4.57 -14.86 8.40
CA VAL A 186 3.50 -15.86 8.54
C VAL A 186 2.51 -15.47 9.63
N GLU A 187 3.00 -14.97 10.77
CA GLU A 187 2.14 -14.55 11.87
C GLU A 187 1.27 -13.34 11.49
N ARG A 188 1.85 -12.32 10.85
CA ARG A 188 1.08 -11.16 10.35
C ARG A 188 -0.01 -11.60 9.38
N ALA A 189 0.30 -12.50 8.44
CA ALA A 189 -0.70 -13.00 7.49
C ALA A 189 -1.88 -13.69 8.20
N ARG A 190 -1.62 -14.48 9.25
CA ARG A 190 -2.66 -15.13 10.06
C ARG A 190 -3.51 -14.13 10.83
N GLN A 191 -2.86 -13.15 11.46
CA GLN A 191 -3.55 -12.11 12.22
C GLN A 191 -4.46 -11.27 11.33
N THR A 192 -3.99 -10.88 10.14
CA THR A 192 -4.81 -10.14 9.18
C THR A 192 -5.98 -10.97 8.65
N LEU A 193 -5.77 -12.27 8.39
CA LEU A 193 -6.87 -13.16 8.00
C LEU A 193 -7.95 -13.26 9.10
N LEU A 194 -7.55 -13.38 10.37
CA LEU A 194 -8.47 -13.37 11.50
C LEU A 194 -9.21 -12.03 11.61
N ALA A 195 -8.50 -10.91 11.45
CA ALA A 195 -9.09 -9.58 11.47
C ALA A 195 -10.12 -9.40 10.33
N ALA A 196 -9.81 -9.88 9.12
CA ALA A 196 -10.74 -9.87 8.00
C ALA A 196 -11.99 -10.71 8.28
N SER A 197 -11.85 -11.88 8.93
CA SER A 197 -12.99 -12.70 9.36
C SER A 197 -13.88 -11.94 10.36
N ASN A 198 -13.28 -11.33 11.38
CA ASN A 198 -14.00 -10.56 12.39
C ASN A 198 -14.71 -9.33 11.78
N ALA A 199 -14.10 -8.67 10.80
CA ALA A 199 -14.73 -7.59 10.06
C ALA A 199 -15.97 -8.08 9.30
N LEU A 200 -15.90 -9.23 8.63
CA LEU A 200 -17.08 -9.82 7.96
C LEU A 200 -18.17 -10.23 8.94
N ASP A 201 -17.82 -10.76 10.11
CA ASP A 201 -18.79 -11.08 11.15
C ASP A 201 -19.48 -9.82 11.70
N SER A 202 -18.74 -8.71 11.81
CA SER A 202 -19.30 -7.42 12.19
C SER A 202 -20.26 -6.88 11.12
N VAL A 203 -19.93 -7.03 9.83
CA VAL A 203 -20.81 -6.66 8.72
C VAL A 203 -22.11 -7.49 8.75
N ARG A 204 -22.02 -8.81 8.99
CA ARG A 204 -23.19 -9.69 9.14
C ARG A 204 -24.04 -9.31 10.36
N ALA A 205 -23.40 -9.00 11.49
CA ALA A 205 -24.09 -8.56 12.70
C ALA A 205 -24.85 -7.24 12.49
N ALA A 206 -24.35 -6.37 11.60
CA ALA A 206 -25.04 -5.16 11.16
C ALA A 206 -26.15 -5.42 10.12
N GLY A 207 -26.45 -6.68 9.78
CA GLY A 207 -27.46 -7.06 8.78
C GLY A 207 -27.06 -6.77 7.33
N LEU A 208 -25.76 -6.54 7.08
CA LEU A 208 -25.23 -6.24 5.76
C LEU A 208 -24.75 -7.52 5.06
N LYS A 209 -24.94 -7.57 3.74
CA LYS A 209 -24.49 -8.64 2.86
C LYS A 209 -23.03 -8.42 2.52
N ALA A 210 -22.27 -9.51 2.53
CA ALA A 210 -20.84 -9.51 2.21
C ALA A 210 -20.43 -10.80 1.50
N ASP A 211 -21.32 -11.39 0.70
CA ASP A 211 -21.12 -12.73 0.12
C ASP A 211 -19.88 -12.80 -0.78
N ASP A 212 -19.64 -11.78 -1.60
CA ASP A 212 -18.43 -11.70 -2.44
C ASP A 212 -17.15 -11.59 -1.60
N LEU A 213 -17.16 -10.74 -0.56
CA LEU A 213 -16.02 -10.62 0.36
C LEU A 213 -15.75 -11.91 1.13
N ALA A 214 -16.81 -12.59 1.57
CA ALA A 214 -16.72 -13.88 2.23
C ALA A 214 -16.17 -14.96 1.29
N ALA A 215 -16.59 -14.98 0.01
CA ALA A 215 -16.07 -15.90 -0.99
C ALA A 215 -14.58 -15.65 -1.26
N ARG A 216 -14.15 -14.39 -1.36
CA ARG A 216 -12.74 -14.01 -1.51
C ARG A 216 -11.90 -14.43 -0.31
N LEU A 217 -12.39 -14.20 0.91
CA LEU A 217 -11.70 -14.65 2.12
C LEU A 217 -11.61 -16.19 2.19
N ALA A 218 -12.69 -16.89 1.84
CA ALA A 218 -12.71 -18.35 1.79
C ALA A 218 -11.72 -18.92 0.77
N ALA A 219 -11.51 -18.23 -0.36
CA ALA A 219 -10.53 -18.61 -1.37
C ALA A 219 -9.07 -18.57 -0.85
N LEU A 220 -8.80 -17.89 0.27
CA LEU A 220 -7.48 -17.91 0.94
C LEU A 220 -7.26 -19.14 1.83
N GLY A 221 -8.29 -19.97 2.06
CA GLY A 221 -8.21 -21.18 2.88
C GLY A 221 -7.08 -22.14 2.49
N PRO A 222 -6.93 -22.52 1.20
CA PRO A 222 -5.83 -23.37 0.75
C PRO A 222 -4.44 -22.77 1.02
N GLU A 223 -4.28 -21.46 0.91
CA GLU A 223 -3.01 -20.79 1.21
C GLU A 223 -2.73 -20.80 2.71
N LEU A 224 -3.74 -20.59 3.56
CA LEU A 224 -3.59 -20.77 5.01
C LEU A 224 -3.16 -22.21 5.37
N THR A 225 -3.72 -23.23 4.72
CA THR A 225 -3.30 -24.62 4.92
C THR A 225 -1.83 -24.81 4.58
N LYS A 226 -1.34 -24.24 3.49
CA LYS A 226 0.09 -24.33 3.13
C LYS A 226 0.98 -23.51 4.08
N LEU A 227 0.52 -22.36 4.57
CA LEU A 227 1.21 -21.59 5.63
C LEU A 227 1.30 -22.39 6.95
N ASN A 228 0.29 -23.20 7.27
CA ASN A 228 0.30 -24.13 8.41
C ASN A 228 1.30 -25.28 8.24
N GLN A 229 1.49 -25.75 7.01
CA GLN A 229 2.47 -26.79 6.71
C GLN A 229 3.92 -26.28 6.79
N GLY A 230 4.13 -24.96 6.69
CA GLY A 230 5.40 -24.29 6.95
C GLY A 230 6.45 -24.42 5.85
N ALA A 231 7.56 -23.71 6.04
CA ALA A 231 8.64 -23.64 5.05
C ALA A 231 9.42 -24.96 4.90
N GLY A 232 9.44 -25.83 5.91
CA GLY A 232 10.10 -27.14 5.80
C GLY A 232 9.50 -28.03 4.71
N ARG A 233 8.22 -27.84 4.35
CA ARG A 233 7.57 -28.56 3.26
C ARG A 233 7.55 -27.79 1.94
N HIS A 234 7.46 -26.47 2.02
CA HIS A 234 7.16 -25.62 0.86
C HIS A 234 8.31 -24.74 0.39
N GLY A 235 9.43 -24.69 1.12
CA GLY A 235 10.49 -23.73 0.90
C GLY A 235 10.24 -22.39 1.60
N VAL A 236 11.33 -21.73 2.00
CA VAL A 236 11.28 -20.39 2.65
C VAL A 236 10.77 -19.32 1.67
N PRO A 237 11.29 -19.21 0.43
CA PRO A 237 10.83 -18.19 -0.52
C PRO A 237 9.33 -18.26 -0.84
N GLU A 238 8.83 -19.46 -1.12
CA GLU A 238 7.42 -19.69 -1.46
C GLU A 238 6.52 -19.42 -0.27
N THR A 239 6.97 -19.75 0.94
CA THR A 239 6.21 -19.46 2.17
C THR A 239 6.15 -17.96 2.45
N LEU A 240 7.24 -17.23 2.24
CA LEU A 240 7.27 -15.77 2.35
C LEU A 240 6.35 -15.10 1.31
N GLN A 241 6.43 -15.53 0.05
CA GLN A 241 5.57 -15.02 -1.02
C GLN A 241 4.10 -15.28 -0.74
N ARG A 242 3.78 -16.47 -0.23
CA ARG A 242 2.42 -16.84 0.19
C ARG A 242 1.93 -15.98 1.34
N ALA A 243 2.76 -15.77 2.36
CA ALA A 243 2.42 -14.93 3.49
C ALA A 243 2.11 -13.50 3.05
N ASP A 244 2.92 -12.93 2.15
CA ASP A 244 2.66 -11.60 1.57
C ASP A 244 1.35 -11.54 0.78
N ARG A 245 1.07 -12.55 -0.05
CA ARG A 245 -0.19 -12.62 -0.81
C ARG A 245 -1.40 -12.69 0.12
N VAL A 246 -1.38 -13.61 1.10
CA VAL A 246 -2.47 -13.75 2.08
C VAL A 246 -2.66 -12.45 2.87
N LEU A 247 -1.57 -11.81 3.28
CA LEU A 247 -1.61 -10.52 3.98
C LEU A 247 -2.32 -9.46 3.13
N ARG A 248 -1.90 -9.25 1.88
CA ARG A 248 -2.49 -8.24 0.99
C ARG A 248 -3.95 -8.51 0.67
N ASP A 249 -4.30 -9.76 0.34
CA ASP A 249 -5.66 -10.13 -0.05
C ASP A 249 -6.61 -10.05 1.16
N ALA A 250 -6.18 -10.50 2.34
CA ALA A 250 -6.97 -10.38 3.57
C ALA A 250 -7.14 -8.93 4.02
N GLU A 251 -6.11 -8.10 3.89
CA GLU A 251 -6.17 -6.67 4.19
C GLU A 251 -7.17 -5.94 3.28
N ALA A 252 -7.17 -6.26 1.98
CA ALA A 252 -8.14 -5.71 1.03
C ALA A 252 -9.59 -6.08 1.42
N VAL A 253 -9.83 -7.34 1.79
CA VAL A 253 -11.15 -7.79 2.27
C VAL A 253 -11.54 -7.06 3.55
N ARG A 254 -10.63 -6.94 4.53
CA ARG A 254 -10.90 -6.22 5.78
C ARG A 254 -11.30 -4.77 5.52
N ALA A 255 -10.48 -4.03 4.78
CA ALA A 255 -10.71 -2.62 4.50
C ALA A 255 -12.02 -2.39 3.73
N GLU A 256 -12.40 -3.29 2.82
CA GLU A 256 -13.68 -3.20 2.12
C GLU A 256 -14.86 -3.53 3.04
N ALA A 257 -14.74 -4.56 3.89
CA ALA A 257 -15.75 -4.92 4.87
C ALA A 257 -16.03 -3.77 5.86
N GLU A 258 -14.99 -3.13 6.40
CA GLU A 258 -15.10 -2.01 7.34
C GLU A 258 -15.79 -0.77 6.75
N ARG A 259 -15.72 -0.57 5.43
CA ARG A 259 -16.38 0.56 4.74
C ARG A 259 -17.87 0.34 4.49
N LEU A 260 -18.37 -0.90 4.53
CA LEU A 260 -19.77 -1.19 4.23
C LEU A 260 -20.75 -0.52 5.21
N PRO A 261 -20.55 -0.59 6.54
CA PRO A 261 -21.41 0.13 7.49
C PRO A 261 -21.40 1.64 7.32
N GLU A 262 -20.22 2.22 7.06
CA GLU A 262 -20.09 3.66 6.83
C GLU A 262 -20.88 4.11 5.60
N ARG A 263 -20.74 3.37 4.49
CA ARG A 263 -21.46 3.62 3.24
C ARG A 263 -22.97 3.49 3.42
N ALA A 264 -23.41 2.48 4.17
CA ALA A 264 -24.81 2.27 4.52
C ALA A 264 -25.37 3.47 5.29
N ALA A 265 -24.69 3.89 6.36
CA ALA A 265 -25.10 5.03 7.18
C ALA A 265 -25.10 6.36 6.42
N GLU A 266 -24.15 6.55 5.49
CA GLU A 266 -24.10 7.73 4.64
C GLU A 266 -25.32 7.80 3.71
N ILE A 267 -25.67 6.69 3.06
CA ILE A 267 -26.85 6.60 2.19
C ILE A 267 -28.12 6.87 3.01
N ASP A 268 -28.23 6.30 4.22
CA ASP A 268 -29.38 6.49 5.10
C ASP A 268 -29.54 7.98 5.48
N ARG A 269 -28.45 8.68 5.82
CA ARG A 269 -28.45 10.12 6.09
C ARG A 269 -28.89 10.94 4.87
N ARG A 270 -28.37 10.60 3.69
CA ARG A 270 -28.71 11.29 2.42
C ARG A 270 -30.19 11.09 2.06
N LEU A 271 -30.73 9.89 2.25
CA LEU A 271 -32.15 9.59 2.05
C LEU A 271 -33.04 10.47 2.92
N VAL A 272 -32.74 10.58 4.21
CA VAL A 272 -33.50 11.45 5.14
C VAL A 272 -33.38 12.92 4.73
N SER A 273 -32.16 13.40 4.48
CA SER A 273 -31.91 14.80 4.10
C SER A 273 -32.65 15.20 2.81
N LEU A 274 -32.58 14.38 1.76
CA LEU A 274 -33.24 14.66 0.49
C LEU A 274 -34.77 14.53 0.58
N ARG A 275 -35.29 13.61 1.40
CA ARG A 275 -36.72 13.52 1.69
C ARG A 275 -37.25 14.79 2.36
N THR A 276 -36.54 15.30 3.37
CA THR A 276 -36.88 16.57 4.01
C THR A 276 -36.83 17.73 3.03
N ARG A 277 -35.82 17.76 2.15
CA ARG A 277 -35.72 18.80 1.10
C ARG A 277 -36.88 18.71 0.10
N ALA A 278 -37.25 17.51 -0.34
CA ALA A 278 -38.40 17.32 -1.22
C ALA A 278 -39.69 17.85 -0.56
N GLN A 279 -39.94 17.51 0.71
CA GLN A 279 -41.10 18.00 1.44
C GLN A 279 -41.12 19.52 1.59
N ALA A 280 -39.96 20.13 1.92
CA ALA A 280 -39.85 21.58 2.01
C ALA A 280 -40.12 22.26 0.66
N LEU A 281 -39.68 21.64 -0.44
CA LEU A 281 -39.87 22.16 -1.78
C LEU A 281 -41.32 22.01 -2.26
N THR A 282 -42.03 20.93 -1.88
CA THR A 282 -43.48 20.81 -2.07
C THR A 282 -44.20 22.02 -1.46
N THR A 283 -43.93 22.32 -0.19
CA THR A 283 -44.55 23.48 0.49
C THR A 283 -44.20 24.80 -0.17
N ARG A 284 -42.94 25.00 -0.56
CA ARG A 284 -42.48 26.24 -1.20
C ARG A 284 -43.07 26.43 -2.60
N SER A 285 -43.21 25.35 -3.38
CA SER A 285 -43.80 25.40 -4.72
C SER A 285 -45.26 25.88 -4.69
N GLY A 286 -46.01 25.56 -3.62
CA GLY A 286 -47.37 26.09 -3.41
C GLY A 286 -47.44 27.60 -3.19
N GLN A 287 -46.33 28.27 -2.89
CA GLN A 287 -46.26 29.73 -2.75
C GLN A 287 -46.07 30.45 -4.10
N VAL A 288 -45.79 29.71 -5.18
CA VAL A 288 -45.58 30.30 -6.52
C VAL A 288 -46.88 30.83 -7.11
N ASP A 289 -48.02 30.16 -6.91
CA ASP A 289 -49.31 30.60 -7.45
C ASP A 289 -49.76 31.98 -6.94
N PRO A 290 -49.66 32.29 -5.62
CA PRO A 290 -49.85 33.64 -5.10
C PRO A 290 -48.92 34.68 -5.76
N ILE A 291 -47.64 34.36 -5.94
CA ILE A 291 -46.64 35.24 -6.58
C ILE A 291 -47.03 35.51 -8.04
N LEU A 292 -47.39 34.47 -8.81
CA LEU A 292 -47.84 34.60 -10.19
C LEU A 292 -49.14 35.41 -10.29
N SER A 293 -50.03 35.32 -9.30
CA SER A 293 -51.25 36.11 -9.26
C SER A 293 -50.96 37.60 -9.05
N GLU A 294 -50.01 37.93 -8.17
CA GLU A 294 -49.56 39.31 -7.96
C GLU A 294 -48.85 39.86 -9.20
N LEU A 295 -48.01 39.05 -9.86
CA LEU A 295 -47.37 39.40 -11.11
C LEU A 295 -48.39 39.73 -12.22
N ARG A 296 -49.39 38.86 -12.40
CA ARG A 296 -50.49 39.04 -13.37
C ARG A 296 -51.32 40.29 -13.12
N ARG A 297 -51.50 40.66 -11.85
CA ARG A 297 -52.28 41.85 -11.46
C ARG A 297 -51.55 43.16 -11.78
N ARG A 298 -50.23 43.18 -11.65
CA ARG A 298 -49.44 44.44 -11.61
C ARG A 298 -48.53 44.68 -12.80
N PHE A 299 -48.13 43.64 -13.50
CA PHE A 299 -47.13 43.73 -14.56
C PHE A 299 -47.65 43.18 -15.89
N THR A 300 -47.02 43.60 -16.98
CA THR A 300 -47.34 43.14 -18.34
C THR A 300 -47.07 41.65 -18.52
N LEU A 301 -47.63 41.06 -19.58
CA LEU A 301 -47.48 39.64 -19.92
C LEU A 301 -46.01 39.20 -20.01
N ALA A 302 -45.15 40.03 -20.62
CA ALA A 302 -43.73 39.75 -20.81
C ALA A 302 -42.96 39.54 -19.49
N CYS A 303 -43.46 40.10 -18.38
CA CYS A 303 -42.82 39.99 -17.07
C CYS A 303 -42.97 38.60 -16.41
N TRP A 304 -43.96 37.80 -16.82
CA TRP A 304 -44.33 36.58 -16.10
C TRP A 304 -44.73 35.37 -16.97
N GLN A 305 -44.96 35.54 -18.28
CA GLN A 305 -45.42 34.45 -19.15
C GLN A 305 -44.49 33.22 -19.13
N ASP A 306 -43.17 33.44 -19.01
CA ASP A 306 -42.15 32.40 -18.92
C ASP A 306 -42.26 31.57 -17.63
N LEU A 307 -42.83 32.16 -16.58
CA LEU A 307 -42.98 31.53 -15.27
C LEU A 307 -44.29 30.75 -15.12
N GLN A 308 -45.20 30.84 -16.10
CA GLN A 308 -46.56 30.28 -15.95
C GLN A 308 -46.58 28.76 -15.75
N ARG A 309 -45.59 28.03 -16.29
CA ARG A 309 -45.48 26.57 -16.17
C ARG A 309 -44.70 26.10 -14.94
N VAL A 310 -44.04 27.01 -14.22
CA VAL A 310 -43.18 26.68 -13.08
C VAL A 310 -43.91 25.88 -11.99
N PRO A 311 -45.17 26.19 -11.60
CA PRO A 311 -45.88 25.38 -10.59
C PRO A 311 -46.06 23.93 -11.02
N ASP A 312 -46.52 23.69 -12.25
CA ASP A 312 -46.76 22.35 -12.79
C ASP A 312 -45.46 21.57 -13.00
N GLU A 313 -44.40 22.24 -13.45
CA GLU A 313 -43.06 21.68 -13.60
C GLU A 313 -42.45 21.31 -12.25
N ALA A 314 -42.55 22.20 -11.26
CA ALA A 314 -42.08 21.93 -9.91
C ALA A 314 -42.82 20.74 -9.29
N ALA A 315 -44.15 20.70 -9.40
CA ALA A 315 -44.95 19.60 -8.89
C ALA A 315 -44.60 18.26 -9.57
N ARG A 316 -44.37 18.25 -10.89
CA ARG A 316 -43.93 17.05 -11.62
C ARG A 316 -42.53 16.60 -11.18
N SER A 317 -41.59 17.54 -11.10
CA SER A 317 -40.21 17.26 -10.73
C SER A 317 -40.08 16.73 -9.30
N VAL A 318 -40.83 17.30 -8.34
CA VAL A 318 -40.86 16.79 -6.97
C VAL A 318 -41.44 15.38 -6.91
N ARG A 319 -42.55 15.08 -7.61
CA ARG A 319 -43.09 13.70 -7.68
C ARG A 319 -42.09 12.71 -8.28
N GLN A 320 -41.32 13.14 -9.29
CA GLN A 320 -40.25 12.33 -9.86
C GLN A 320 -39.14 12.09 -8.84
N ALA A 321 -38.69 13.14 -8.13
CA ALA A 321 -37.69 13.03 -7.07
C ALA A 321 -38.15 12.09 -5.94
N GLU A 322 -39.40 12.16 -5.51
CA GLU A 322 -39.98 11.23 -4.51
C GLU A 322 -40.00 9.78 -5.00
N THR A 323 -40.31 9.56 -6.28
CA THR A 323 -40.26 8.23 -6.89
C THR A 323 -38.83 7.69 -6.90
N LYS A 324 -37.86 8.52 -7.31
CA LYS A 324 -36.45 8.15 -7.26
C LYS A 324 -35.91 7.95 -5.85
N LEU A 325 -36.44 8.66 -4.84
CA LEU A 325 -36.14 8.41 -3.43
C LEU A 325 -36.64 7.04 -2.97
N ARG A 326 -37.83 6.60 -3.41
CA ARG A 326 -38.33 5.24 -3.13
C ARG A 326 -37.48 4.17 -3.82
N GLU A 327 -37.10 4.38 -5.07
CA GLU A 327 -36.18 3.48 -5.78
C GLU A 327 -34.82 3.41 -5.08
N ALA A 328 -34.29 4.55 -4.60
CA ALA A 328 -33.03 4.62 -3.86
C ALA A 328 -33.11 3.88 -2.52
N GLN A 329 -34.23 4.00 -1.81
CA GLN A 329 -34.51 3.25 -0.59
C GLN A 329 -34.52 1.74 -0.86
N GLN A 330 -35.20 1.29 -1.91
CA GLN A 330 -35.22 -0.12 -2.31
C GLN A 330 -33.82 -0.63 -2.70
N ALA A 331 -33.04 0.19 -3.42
CA ALA A 331 -31.65 -0.11 -3.74
C ALA A 331 -30.78 -0.22 -2.48
N ARG A 332 -31.00 0.65 -1.49
CA ARG A 332 -30.34 0.61 -0.18
C ARG A 332 -30.69 -0.64 0.63
N GLU A 333 -31.95 -1.05 0.65
CA GLU A 333 -32.43 -2.27 1.31
C GLU A 333 -31.91 -3.54 0.62
N ALA A 334 -31.90 -3.53 -0.71
CA ALA A 334 -31.28 -4.58 -1.53
C ALA A 334 -29.74 -4.54 -1.50
N GLN A 335 -29.15 -3.51 -0.89
CA GLN A 335 -27.70 -3.26 -0.78
C GLN A 335 -26.99 -3.13 -2.14
N ARG A 336 -27.70 -2.60 -3.14
CA ARG A 336 -27.17 -2.18 -4.45
C ARG A 336 -26.59 -0.77 -4.36
N TRP A 337 -25.41 -0.68 -3.74
CA TRP A 337 -24.81 0.61 -3.37
C TRP A 337 -24.54 1.59 -4.53
N PRO A 338 -24.06 1.15 -5.71
CA PRO A 338 -23.89 2.06 -6.85
C PRO A 338 -25.22 2.65 -7.33
N ASP A 339 -26.26 1.82 -7.40
CA ASP A 339 -27.60 2.23 -7.83
C ASP A 339 -28.20 3.26 -6.87
N ALA A 340 -28.15 2.98 -5.56
CA ALA A 340 -28.62 3.92 -4.54
C ALA A 340 -27.90 5.27 -4.64
N THR A 341 -26.59 5.25 -4.87
CA THR A 341 -25.77 6.47 -5.01
C THR A 341 -26.17 7.28 -6.25
N SER A 342 -26.33 6.61 -7.39
CA SER A 342 -26.75 7.23 -8.65
C SER A 342 -28.15 7.85 -8.55
N LEU A 343 -29.09 7.13 -7.94
CA LEU A 343 -30.45 7.60 -7.72
C LEU A 343 -30.48 8.82 -6.80
N LEU A 344 -29.72 8.83 -5.71
CA LEU A 344 -29.62 10.00 -4.81
C LEU A 344 -29.01 11.23 -5.50
N SER A 345 -28.01 11.04 -6.36
CA SER A 345 -27.46 12.12 -7.18
C SER A 345 -28.50 12.69 -8.14
N THR A 346 -29.31 11.84 -8.77
CA THR A 346 -30.41 12.24 -9.64
C THR A 346 -31.46 13.04 -8.88
N VAL A 347 -31.87 12.57 -7.68
CA VAL A 347 -32.79 13.28 -6.79
C VAL A 347 -32.25 14.66 -6.46
N ARG A 348 -30.98 14.77 -6.07
CA ARG A 348 -30.35 16.06 -5.74
C ARG A 348 -30.41 17.03 -6.92
N ALA A 349 -30.10 16.56 -8.13
CA ALA A 349 -30.14 17.39 -9.34
C ALA A 349 -31.56 17.90 -9.62
N LEU A 350 -32.58 17.02 -9.56
CA LEU A 350 -33.98 17.39 -9.73
C LEU A 350 -34.42 18.43 -8.70
N LEU A 351 -34.12 18.21 -7.42
CA LEU A 351 -34.51 19.11 -6.34
C LEU A 351 -33.81 20.47 -6.45
N ASN A 352 -32.52 20.50 -6.82
CA ASN A 352 -31.79 21.77 -7.02
C ASN A 352 -32.38 22.59 -8.17
N SER A 353 -32.57 21.98 -9.35
CA SER A 353 -33.15 22.67 -10.51
C SER A 353 -34.57 23.17 -10.22
N THR A 354 -35.35 22.40 -9.46
CA THR A 354 -36.70 22.81 -9.06
C THR A 354 -36.69 23.96 -8.06
N ASP A 355 -35.77 23.94 -7.10
CA ASP A 355 -35.59 25.00 -6.10
C ASP A 355 -35.18 26.33 -6.76
N GLU A 356 -34.31 26.27 -7.77
CA GLU A 356 -33.93 27.42 -8.60
C GLU A 356 -35.14 27.98 -9.37
N ALA A 357 -35.92 27.12 -10.04
CA ALA A 357 -37.11 27.53 -10.80
C ALA A 357 -38.19 28.17 -9.89
N VAL A 358 -38.44 27.58 -8.72
CA VAL A 358 -39.40 28.10 -7.72
C VAL A 358 -38.94 29.45 -7.18
N SER A 359 -37.65 29.59 -6.87
CA SER A 359 -37.10 30.84 -6.33
C SER A 359 -37.11 31.97 -7.36
N ALA A 360 -36.90 31.65 -8.65
CA ALA A 360 -36.90 32.62 -9.73
C ALA A 360 -38.21 33.44 -9.82
N ALA A 361 -39.36 32.85 -9.49
CA ALA A 361 -40.64 33.57 -9.50
C ALA A 361 -40.72 34.64 -8.39
N GLY A 362 -40.26 34.30 -7.18
CA GLY A 362 -40.21 35.24 -6.06
C GLY A 362 -39.21 36.37 -6.31
N ASP A 363 -38.01 36.01 -6.79
CA ASP A 363 -36.97 36.98 -7.15
C ASP A 363 -37.45 37.91 -8.26
N ARG A 364 -38.17 37.38 -9.25
CA ARG A 364 -38.78 38.18 -10.33
C ARG A 364 -39.73 39.22 -9.77
N LEU A 365 -40.68 38.82 -8.91
CA LEU A 365 -41.63 39.76 -8.30
C LEU A 365 -40.92 40.82 -7.45
N GLN A 366 -39.92 40.44 -6.67
CA GLN A 366 -39.14 41.38 -5.86
C GLN A 366 -38.40 42.40 -6.74
N ARG A 367 -37.70 41.96 -7.79
CA ARG A 367 -36.98 42.83 -8.73
C ARG A 367 -37.93 43.79 -9.44
N LEU A 368 -39.07 43.29 -9.92
CA LEU A 368 -40.08 44.09 -10.60
C LEU A 368 -40.71 45.13 -9.66
N ASN A 369 -40.97 44.77 -8.40
CA ASN A 369 -41.45 45.72 -7.39
C ASN A 369 -40.43 46.82 -7.10
N ALA A 370 -39.15 46.47 -6.99
CA ALA A 370 -38.08 47.43 -6.71
C ALA A 370 -37.92 48.43 -7.86
N VAL A 371 -37.84 47.94 -9.11
CA VAL A 371 -37.66 48.82 -10.27
C VAL A 371 -38.92 49.64 -10.57
N ALA A 372 -40.12 49.10 -10.35
CA ALA A 372 -41.34 49.88 -10.52
C ALA A 372 -41.46 51.02 -9.50
N LYS A 373 -40.84 50.87 -8.32
CA LYS A 373 -40.80 51.92 -7.29
C LYS A 373 -39.78 53.00 -7.62
N ASP A 374 -38.62 52.62 -8.15
CA ASP A 374 -37.54 53.55 -8.51
C ASP A 374 -36.80 53.08 -9.78
N PRO A 375 -37.34 53.41 -10.98
CA PRO A 375 -36.64 53.11 -12.23
C PRO A 375 -35.37 53.95 -12.39
N GLN A 376 -35.35 55.17 -11.84
CA GLN A 376 -34.24 56.10 -12.00
C GLN A 376 -32.96 55.57 -11.36
N GLY A 377 -33.05 54.95 -10.18
CA GLY A 377 -31.88 54.32 -9.55
C GLY A 377 -31.19 53.27 -10.44
N GLU A 378 -31.95 52.49 -11.21
CA GLU A 378 -31.39 51.50 -12.15
C GLU A 378 -30.78 52.15 -13.40
N ILE A 379 -31.40 53.24 -13.89
CA ILE A 379 -30.88 54.05 -15.01
C ILE A 379 -29.54 54.68 -14.61
N GLU A 380 -29.49 55.36 -13.48
CA GLU A 380 -28.30 56.06 -12.99
C GLU A 380 -27.15 55.10 -12.74
N ARG A 381 -27.43 53.93 -12.12
CA ARG A 381 -26.43 52.86 -11.94
C ARG A 381 -25.82 52.42 -13.26
N THR A 382 -26.65 52.22 -14.29
CA THR A 382 -26.19 51.78 -15.61
C THR A 382 -25.42 52.87 -16.33
N ARG A 383 -25.90 54.12 -16.30
CA ARG A 383 -25.18 55.30 -16.83
C ARG A 383 -23.83 55.50 -16.15
N PHE A 384 -23.76 55.28 -14.83
CA PHE A 384 -22.50 55.39 -14.09
C PHE A 384 -21.48 54.36 -14.58
N ALA A 385 -21.87 53.09 -14.72
CA ALA A 385 -20.99 52.04 -15.23
C ALA A 385 -20.47 52.36 -16.65
N ILE A 386 -21.34 52.81 -17.55
CA ILE A 386 -20.94 53.21 -18.91
C ILE A 386 -19.94 54.37 -18.86
N ARG A 387 -20.24 55.45 -18.12
CA ARG A 387 -19.36 56.62 -18.01
C ARG A 387 -18.00 56.27 -17.42
N ASP A 388 -17.97 55.40 -16.41
CA ASP A 388 -16.72 54.97 -15.78
C ASP A 388 -15.86 54.16 -16.77
N ALA A 389 -16.46 53.25 -17.53
CA ALA A 389 -15.77 52.51 -18.58
C ALA A 389 -15.30 53.41 -19.74
N GLN A 390 -16.09 54.40 -20.15
CA GLN A 390 -15.69 55.39 -21.16
C GLN A 390 -14.50 56.23 -20.67
N ARG A 391 -14.51 56.67 -19.40
CA ARG A 391 -13.38 57.35 -18.77
C ARG A 391 -12.13 56.46 -18.76
N LEU A 392 -12.28 55.17 -18.44
CA LEU A 392 -11.17 54.22 -18.47
C LEU A 392 -10.60 54.06 -19.89
N ALA A 393 -11.47 53.94 -20.90
CA ALA A 393 -11.07 53.82 -22.31
C ALA A 393 -10.32 55.06 -22.83
N MET A 394 -10.66 56.24 -22.31
CA MET A 394 -9.99 57.51 -22.63
C MET A 394 -8.70 57.75 -21.84
N ALA A 395 -8.45 57.04 -20.73
CA ALA A 395 -7.34 57.34 -19.84
C ALA A 395 -5.98 57.24 -20.56
N GLY A 396 -5.21 58.33 -20.53
CA GLY A 396 -3.89 58.44 -21.17
C GLY A 396 -3.93 58.61 -22.69
N ARG A 397 -5.09 58.91 -23.30
CA ARG A 397 -5.25 59.03 -24.76
C ARG A 397 -6.14 60.22 -25.14
N GLN A 398 -5.92 60.78 -26.34
CA GLN A 398 -6.78 61.82 -26.91
C GLN A 398 -7.96 61.24 -27.72
N THR A 399 -7.81 60.02 -28.24
CA THR A 399 -8.86 59.32 -29.01
C THR A 399 -8.98 57.88 -28.50
N PRO A 400 -10.20 57.40 -28.16
CA PRO A 400 -10.39 56.05 -27.67
C PRO A 400 -10.26 55.05 -28.81
N GLU A 401 -9.78 53.83 -28.52
CA GLU A 401 -9.68 52.81 -29.56
C GLU A 401 -11.08 52.37 -30.02
N PRO A 402 -11.32 52.24 -31.34
CA PRO A 402 -12.65 51.88 -31.86
C PRO A 402 -13.23 50.59 -31.28
N ARG A 403 -12.37 49.61 -30.96
CA ARG A 403 -12.75 48.32 -30.37
C ARG A 403 -13.34 48.42 -28.95
N HIS A 404 -13.03 49.51 -28.24
CA HIS A 404 -13.53 49.81 -26.88
C HIS A 404 -14.64 50.85 -26.92
N ALA A 405 -14.50 51.89 -27.77
CA ALA A 405 -15.46 52.97 -27.89
C ALA A 405 -16.81 52.49 -28.44
N ARG A 406 -16.81 51.75 -29.56
CA ARG A 406 -18.05 51.37 -30.26
C ARG A 406 -19.01 50.56 -29.38
N PRO A 407 -18.59 49.51 -28.64
CA PRO A 407 -19.49 48.80 -27.74
C PRO A 407 -20.04 49.66 -26.58
N LEU A 408 -19.29 50.67 -26.13
CA LEU A 408 -19.74 51.59 -25.07
C LEU A 408 -20.76 52.61 -25.59
N ASP A 409 -20.55 53.13 -26.80
CA ASP A 409 -21.50 54.03 -27.46
C ASP A 409 -22.80 53.30 -27.82
N ASP A 410 -22.70 52.07 -28.34
CA ASP A 410 -23.85 51.18 -28.57
C ASP A 410 -24.60 50.91 -27.25
N SER A 411 -23.88 50.79 -26.12
CA SER A 411 -24.47 50.62 -24.79
C SER A 411 -25.26 51.84 -24.31
N VAL A 412 -24.84 53.06 -24.65
CA VAL A 412 -25.62 54.29 -24.39
C VAL A 412 -26.93 54.25 -25.18
N ALA A 413 -26.86 53.99 -26.50
CA ALA A 413 -28.04 53.94 -27.35
C ALA A 413 -29.01 52.81 -26.97
N ARG A 414 -28.50 51.69 -26.46
CA ARG A 414 -29.31 50.59 -25.89
C ARG A 414 -30.02 51.03 -24.61
N LEU A 415 -29.30 51.68 -23.70
CA LEU A 415 -29.91 52.20 -22.47
C LEU A 415 -31.00 53.23 -22.75
N ASP A 416 -30.76 54.18 -23.66
CA ASP A 416 -31.77 55.21 -23.98
C ASP A 416 -33.04 54.60 -24.59
N ARG A 417 -32.91 53.57 -25.45
CA ARG A 417 -34.06 52.80 -25.95
C ARG A 417 -34.80 52.06 -24.84
N ALA A 418 -34.06 51.45 -23.90
CA ALA A 418 -34.65 50.78 -22.75
C ALA A 418 -35.42 51.77 -21.85
N VAL A 419 -34.90 52.99 -21.64
CA VAL A 419 -35.59 54.05 -20.89
C VAL A 419 -36.85 54.51 -21.62
N ALA A 420 -36.78 54.73 -22.93
CA ALA A 420 -37.96 55.10 -23.73
C ALA A 420 -39.05 54.03 -23.69
N SER A 421 -38.68 52.74 -23.56
CA SER A 421 -39.64 51.63 -23.41
C SER A 421 -40.43 51.67 -22.10
N LEU A 422 -40.04 52.51 -21.13
CA LEU A 422 -40.79 52.73 -19.90
C LEU A 422 -41.93 53.74 -20.06
N GLU A 423 -42.01 54.45 -21.19
CA GLU A 423 -43.08 55.41 -21.47
C GLU A 423 -44.38 54.68 -21.83
N GLY A 424 -45.45 54.87 -21.05
CA GLY A 424 -46.76 54.27 -21.32
C GLY A 424 -47.51 53.82 -20.06
N ARG A 425 -48.70 53.23 -20.26
CA ARG A 425 -49.61 52.85 -19.16
C ARG A 425 -49.15 51.60 -18.40
N HIS A 426 -48.49 50.66 -19.09
CA HIS A 426 -47.95 49.43 -18.52
C HIS A 426 -46.56 49.13 -19.11
N PRO A 427 -45.49 49.67 -18.51
CA PRO A 427 -44.12 49.43 -18.94
C PRO A 427 -43.72 47.95 -18.88
N ASP A 428 -42.90 47.51 -19.83
CA ASP A 428 -42.21 46.22 -19.74
C ASP A 428 -40.95 46.35 -18.88
N TYR A 429 -41.15 46.36 -17.57
CA TYR A 429 -40.08 46.42 -16.59
C TYR A 429 -39.12 45.23 -16.65
N TRP A 430 -39.56 44.09 -17.19
CA TRP A 430 -38.69 42.92 -17.32
C TRP A 430 -37.71 43.10 -18.49
N HIS A 431 -38.20 43.53 -19.65
CA HIS A 431 -37.32 43.90 -20.75
C HIS A 431 -36.31 44.98 -20.33
N PHE A 432 -36.79 46.03 -19.67
CA PHE A 432 -35.91 47.09 -19.14
C PHE A 432 -34.80 46.54 -18.22
N LEU A 433 -35.15 45.71 -17.23
CA LEU A 433 -34.17 45.12 -16.31
C LEU A 433 -33.16 44.20 -17.00
N THR A 434 -33.63 43.34 -17.91
CA THR A 434 -32.74 42.44 -18.66
C THR A 434 -31.80 43.20 -19.58
N GLU A 435 -32.28 44.28 -20.19
CA GLU A 435 -31.49 45.11 -21.09
C GLU A 435 -30.44 45.94 -20.34
N THR A 436 -30.79 46.55 -19.19
CA THR A 436 -29.81 47.28 -18.37
C THR A 436 -28.74 46.35 -17.78
N GLU A 437 -29.11 45.13 -17.40
CA GLU A 437 -28.16 44.10 -16.97
C GLU A 437 -27.23 43.65 -18.10
N ALA A 438 -27.76 43.41 -19.31
CA ALA A 438 -26.97 43.06 -20.49
C ALA A 438 -26.01 44.19 -20.91
N VAL A 439 -26.45 45.45 -20.80
CA VAL A 439 -25.62 46.63 -21.01
C VAL A 439 -24.46 46.65 -20.00
N ARG A 440 -24.72 46.48 -18.70
CA ARG A 440 -23.66 46.43 -17.68
C ARG A 440 -22.69 45.28 -17.89
N SER A 441 -23.15 44.11 -18.33
CA SER A 441 -22.29 42.97 -18.66
C SER A 441 -21.37 43.29 -19.85
N THR A 442 -21.91 43.92 -20.90
CA THR A 442 -21.13 44.38 -22.06
C THR A 442 -20.04 45.37 -21.64
N VAL A 443 -20.41 46.36 -20.82
CA VAL A 443 -19.50 47.36 -20.25
C VAL A 443 -18.39 46.71 -19.43
N ALA A 444 -18.74 45.76 -18.55
CA ALA A 444 -17.76 45.04 -17.74
C ALA A 444 -16.77 44.25 -18.62
N GLY A 445 -17.25 43.60 -19.69
CA GLY A 445 -16.40 42.92 -20.65
C GLY A 445 -15.38 43.84 -21.34
N VAL A 446 -15.78 45.08 -21.67
CA VAL A 446 -14.87 46.10 -22.22
C VAL A 446 -13.83 46.51 -21.16
N VAL A 447 -14.25 46.76 -19.92
CA VAL A 447 -13.33 47.12 -18.81
C VAL A 447 -12.28 46.04 -18.58
N THR A 448 -12.70 44.77 -18.56
CA THR A 448 -11.78 43.62 -18.42
C THR A 448 -10.75 43.62 -19.55
N ARG A 449 -11.19 43.75 -20.80
CA ARG A 449 -10.29 43.79 -21.96
C ARG A 449 -9.27 44.94 -21.90
N ILE A 450 -9.71 46.15 -21.54
CA ILE A 450 -8.81 47.30 -21.38
C ILE A 450 -7.75 47.02 -20.30
N ARG A 451 -8.16 46.40 -19.19
CA ARG A 451 -7.24 46.06 -18.09
C ARG A 451 -6.25 44.99 -18.49
N GLU A 452 -6.69 43.95 -19.20
CA GLU A 452 -5.83 42.90 -19.73
C GLU A 452 -4.80 43.46 -20.71
N GLU A 453 -5.22 44.29 -21.67
CA GLU A 453 -4.32 44.94 -22.64
C GLU A 453 -3.27 45.84 -21.96
N ARG A 454 -3.65 46.54 -20.88
CA ARG A 454 -2.72 47.35 -20.09
C ARG A 454 -1.79 46.51 -19.21
N GLY A 455 -2.25 45.35 -18.74
CA GLY A 455 -1.45 44.40 -17.95
C GLY A 455 -0.50 43.55 -18.80
N GLN A 456 -0.77 43.38 -20.10
CA GLN A 456 0.10 42.71 -21.06
C GLN A 456 1.08 43.67 -21.78
N GLY A 457 0.86 44.97 -21.65
CA GLY A 457 1.71 46.03 -22.22
C GLY A 457 2.69 46.68 -21.24
N ALA A 458 2.80 46.15 -20.02
CA ALA A 458 3.81 46.46 -19.02
C ALA A 458 4.71 45.22 -18.84
#